data_AF-A0A9D4LXR4-F1
#
_entry.id   AF-A0A9D4LXR4-F1
#
_cell.length_a   1.000
_cell.length_b   1.000
_cell.length_c   1.000
_cell.angle_alpha   90.00
_cell.angle_beta   90.00
_cell.angle_gamma   90.00
#
_symmetry.space_group_name_H-M   'P 1'
#
loop_
_entity.id
_entity.type
_entity.pdbx_description
1 polymer ?
#
loop_
_entity_poly.entity_id
_entity_poly.type
_entity_poly.pdbx_seq_one_letter_code
_entity_poly.pdbx_strand_id
1 'polypeptide(L)'
;MSQDEMKSNVEQLARLQTGLEQARDDLDGINEEERLLEWEQSFFPQLNQMLQLKEPYDKLWNTAWAFHQKHENWMNGIISFRGCLVIMVSFLSGLVWLLWYHFLQALFGYSVEAKCVFSL
;
A
#
# COMPACT_ATOMS: atom_id res chain seq x y z
N MET A 1 17.14 4.25 1.81
CA MET A 1 16.23 5.35 1.48
C MET A 1 16.38 6.41 2.55
N SER A 2 16.62 7.65 2.15
CA SER A 2 16.55 8.79 3.05
C SER A 2 15.09 9.01 3.48
N GLN A 3 14.90 9.54 4.69
CA GLN A 3 13.59 9.98 5.18
C GLN A 3 12.90 10.94 4.19
N ASP A 4 13.71 11.78 3.51
CA ASP A 4 13.24 12.74 2.52
C ASP A 4 12.69 12.05 1.25
N GLU A 5 13.33 10.97 0.79
CA GLU A 5 12.87 10.21 -0.38
C GLU A 5 11.51 9.54 -0.08
N MET A 6 11.36 9.02 1.13
CA MET A 6 10.14 8.33 1.53
C MET A 6 8.97 9.29 1.72
N LYS A 7 9.23 10.49 2.28
CA LYS A 7 8.25 11.57 2.36
C LYS A 7 7.85 12.07 0.96
N SER A 8 8.83 12.29 0.08
CA SER A 8 8.58 12.70 -1.30
C SER A 8 7.69 11.70 -2.05
N ASN A 9 7.91 10.40 -1.87
CA ASN A 9 7.10 9.37 -2.54
C ASN A 9 5.65 9.36 -2.05
N VAL A 10 5.41 9.54 -0.75
CA VAL A 10 4.05 9.70 -0.19
C VAL A 10 3.38 10.96 -0.74
N GLU A 11 4.11 12.09 -0.81
CA GLU A 11 3.58 13.34 -1.36
C GLU A 11 3.23 13.23 -2.86
N GLN A 12 4.07 12.58 -3.66
CA GLN A 12 3.80 12.33 -5.07
C GLN A 12 2.56 11.46 -5.26
N LEU A 13 2.41 10.41 -4.45
CA LEU A 13 1.23 9.56 -4.48
C LEU A 13 -0.03 10.33 -4.06
N ALA A 14 0.04 11.21 -3.07
CA ALA A 14 -1.09 12.05 -2.67
C ALA A 14 -1.51 13.03 -3.77
N ARG A 15 -0.53 13.64 -4.47
CA ARG A 15 -0.82 14.50 -5.64
C ARG A 15 -1.50 13.73 -6.76
N LEU A 16 -1.02 12.54 -7.07
CA LEU A 16 -1.65 11.65 -8.05
C LEU A 16 -3.09 11.28 -7.65
N GLN A 17 -3.34 11.02 -6.36
CA GLN A 17 -4.69 10.74 -5.87
C GLN A 17 -5.63 11.92 -6.13
N THR A 18 -5.19 13.13 -5.76
CA THR A 18 -5.99 14.35 -5.92
C THR A 18 -6.34 14.58 -7.40
N GLY A 19 -5.37 14.39 -8.30
CA GLY A 19 -5.61 14.55 -9.74
C GLY A 19 -6.57 13.50 -10.32
N LEU A 20 -6.49 12.25 -9.86
CA LEU A 20 -7.40 11.18 -10.29
C LEU A 20 -8.83 11.38 -9.75
N GLU A 21 -8.98 11.88 -8.53
CA GLU A 21 -10.28 12.23 -7.95
C GLU A 21 -10.93 13.38 -8.73
N GLN A 22 -10.17 14.44 -9.02
CA GLN A 22 -10.66 15.55 -9.83
C GLN A 22 -11.10 15.08 -11.22
N ALA A 23 -10.30 14.24 -11.89
CA ALA A 23 -10.67 13.69 -13.19
C ALA A 23 -11.93 12.80 -13.12
N ARG A 24 -12.17 12.13 -11.99
CA ARG A 24 -13.41 11.36 -11.77
C ARG A 24 -14.61 12.30 -11.63
N ASP A 25 -14.47 13.34 -10.83
CA ASP A 25 -15.55 14.30 -10.59
C ASP A 25 -15.89 15.07 -11.88
N ASP A 26 -14.88 15.46 -12.68
CA ASP A 26 -15.07 16.06 -14.00
C ASP A 26 -15.82 15.11 -14.95
N LEU A 27 -15.47 13.82 -14.95
CA LEU A 27 -16.16 12.81 -15.75
C LEU A 27 -17.60 12.60 -15.30
N ASP A 28 -17.85 12.56 -13.99
CA ASP A 28 -19.20 12.43 -13.43
C ASP A 28 -20.06 13.65 -13.84
N GLY A 29 -19.47 14.84 -13.86
CA GLY A 29 -20.11 16.06 -14.37
C GLY A 29 -20.45 15.98 -15.86
N ILE A 30 -19.51 15.54 -16.70
CA ILE A 30 -19.72 15.35 -18.14
C ILE A 30 -20.83 14.33 -18.40
N ASN A 31 -20.80 13.19 -17.71
CA ASN A 31 -21.82 12.13 -17.86
C ASN A 31 -23.22 12.59 -17.45
N GLU A 32 -23.32 13.49 -16.46
CA GLU A 32 -24.57 14.11 -16.07
C GLU A 32 -25.09 15.07 -17.14
N GLU A 33 -24.23 15.90 -17.72
CA GLU A 33 -24.59 16.77 -18.85
C GLU A 33 -25.02 15.97 -20.09
N GLU A 34 -24.26 14.95 -20.47
CA GLU A 34 -24.59 14.04 -21.56
C GLU A 34 -25.94 13.36 -21.34
N ARG A 35 -26.23 12.93 -20.10
CA ARG A 35 -27.52 12.35 -19.73
C ARG A 35 -28.67 13.34 -19.89
N LEU A 36 -28.50 14.58 -19.45
CA LEU A 36 -29.52 15.63 -19.58
C LEU A 36 -29.80 15.99 -21.03
N LEU A 37 -28.80 15.83 -21.90
CA LEU A 37 -28.89 16.05 -23.35
C LEU A 37 -29.34 14.80 -24.12
N GLU A 38 -29.66 13.71 -23.43
CA GLU A 38 -30.01 12.40 -24.02
C GLU A 38 -28.91 11.83 -24.95
N TRP A 39 -27.66 12.16 -24.67
CA TRP A 39 -26.48 11.63 -25.37
C TRP A 39 -26.00 10.32 -24.75
N GLU A 40 -25.24 9.55 -25.53
CA GLU A 40 -24.56 8.37 -25.02
C GLU A 40 -23.44 8.79 -24.06
N GLN A 41 -23.41 8.21 -22.86
CA GLN A 41 -22.43 8.55 -21.83
C GLN A 41 -21.03 8.06 -22.18
N SER A 42 -20.05 8.93 -22.01
CA SER A 42 -18.64 8.64 -22.27
C SER A 42 -18.03 7.76 -21.16
N PHE A 43 -17.51 6.58 -21.52
CA PHE A 43 -16.87 5.66 -20.57
C PHE A 43 -15.33 5.68 -20.66
N PHE A 44 -14.66 5.93 -19.54
CA PHE A 44 -13.20 5.96 -19.43
C PHE A 44 -12.68 4.83 -18.53
N PRO A 45 -12.51 3.59 -19.05
CA PRO A 45 -12.05 2.45 -18.26
C PRO A 45 -10.63 2.64 -17.70
N GLN A 46 -9.80 3.42 -18.40
CA GLN A 46 -8.41 3.67 -18.02
C GLN A 46 -8.29 4.39 -16.68
N LEU A 47 -9.21 5.33 -16.38
CA LEU A 47 -9.21 6.06 -15.11
C LEU A 47 -9.41 5.09 -13.92
N ASN A 48 -10.35 4.16 -14.05
CA ASN A 48 -10.61 3.13 -13.05
C ASN A 48 -9.43 2.17 -12.89
N GLN A 49 -8.77 1.80 -13.99
CA GLN A 49 -7.58 0.94 -13.94
C GLN A 49 -6.42 1.64 -13.20
N MET A 50 -6.23 2.94 -13.43
CA MET A 50 -5.17 3.73 -12.77
C MET A 50 -5.42 3.84 -11.25
N LEU A 51 -6.67 4.03 -10.82
CA LEU A 51 -7.04 4.02 -9.40
C LEU A 51 -6.73 2.66 -8.74
N GLN A 52 -7.08 1.56 -9.40
CA GLN A 52 -6.83 0.21 -8.90
C GLN A 52 -5.33 -0.11 -8.82
N LEU A 53 -4.56 0.29 -9.84
CA LEU A 53 -3.11 0.09 -9.87
C LEU A 53 -2.38 0.88 -8.78
N LYS A 54 -2.86 2.08 -8.45
CA LYS A 54 -2.26 2.95 -7.43
C LYS A 54 -2.48 2.42 -6.01
N GLU A 55 -3.62 1.81 -5.73
CA GLU A 55 -4.03 1.35 -4.39
C GLU A 55 -2.95 0.57 -3.60
N PRO A 56 -2.29 -0.46 -4.16
CA PRO A 56 -1.24 -1.19 -3.44
C PRO A 56 0.00 -0.35 -3.15
N TYR A 57 0.36 0.58 -4.03
CA TYR A 57 1.51 1.48 -3.82
C TYR A 57 1.21 2.47 -2.69
N ASP A 58 0.00 3.02 -2.66
CA ASP A 58 -0.41 3.94 -1.61
C ASP A 58 -0.36 3.28 -0.23
N LYS A 59 -0.90 2.06 -0.11
CA LYS A 59 -0.79 1.25 1.11
C LYS A 59 0.65 0.98 1.51
N LEU A 60 1.51 0.59 0.56
CA LEU A 60 2.90 0.28 0.82
C LEU A 60 3.64 1.49 1.39
N TRP A 61 3.58 2.64 0.71
CA TRP A 61 4.31 3.84 1.11
C TRP A 61 3.77 4.46 2.39
N ASN A 62 2.45 4.46 2.61
CA ASN A 62 1.86 4.89 3.87
C ASN A 62 2.27 3.98 5.03
N THR A 63 2.30 2.66 4.82
CA THR A 63 2.75 1.69 5.85
C THR A 63 4.23 1.85 6.15
N ALA A 64 5.07 2.01 5.13
CA ALA A 64 6.51 2.25 5.29
C ALA A 64 6.79 3.56 6.04
N TRP A 65 6.06 4.63 5.70
CA TRP A 65 6.16 5.91 6.40
C TRP A 65 5.72 5.81 7.87
N ALA A 66 4.59 5.17 8.14
CA ALA A 66 4.11 4.94 9.51
C ALA A 66 5.08 4.08 10.32
N PHE A 67 5.69 3.07 9.70
CA PHE A 67 6.73 2.25 10.33
C PHE A 67 7.94 3.09 10.70
N HIS A 68 8.42 3.95 9.80
CA HIS A 68 9.57 4.80 10.05
C HIS A 68 9.36 5.82 11.17
N GLN A 69 8.19 6.46 11.19
CA GLN A 69 7.79 7.39 12.27
C GLN A 69 7.71 6.69 13.63
N LYS A 70 7.18 5.46 13.66
CA LYS A 70 7.10 4.68 14.91
C LYS A 70 8.46 4.11 15.32
N HIS A 71 9.33 3.78 14.37
CA HIS A 71 10.67 3.27 14.63
C HIS A 71 11.51 4.28 15.43
N GLU A 72 11.45 5.56 15.10
CA GLU A 72 12.15 6.60 15.86
C GLU A 72 11.66 6.69 17.31
N ASN A 73 10.36 6.56 17.55
CA ASN A 73 9.77 6.51 18.88
C ASN A 73 10.12 5.22 19.65
N TRP A 74 10.28 4.10 18.96
CA TRP A 74 10.71 2.83 19.57
C TRP A 74 12.19 2.86 19.98
N MET A 75 13.02 3.53 19.19
CA MET A 75 14.46 3.66 19.45
C MET A 75 14.77 4.73 20.51
N ASN A 76 14.00 5.82 20.56
CA ASN A 76 14.18 6.91 21.54
C ASN A 76 13.36 6.73 22.83
N GLY A 77 12.46 5.75 22.88
CA GLY A 77 11.63 5.41 24.06
C GLY A 77 12.39 4.58 25.10
N ILE A 78 13.15 5.24 25.97
CA ILE A 78 14.06 4.66 26.98
C ILE A 78 13.40 3.74 28.05
N ILE A 79 12.08 3.48 28.08
CA ILE A 79 11.43 2.89 29.28
C ILE A 79 10.52 1.67 29.07
N SER A 80 10.51 1.00 27.91
CA SER A 80 9.78 -0.28 27.77
C SER A 80 10.52 -1.35 26.96
N PHE A 81 11.85 -1.35 27.03
CA PHE A 81 12.70 -2.16 26.15
C PHE A 81 12.86 -3.64 26.58
N ARG A 82 12.43 -4.05 27.78
CA ARG A 82 12.63 -5.45 28.24
C ARG A 82 11.46 -6.40 27.98
N GLY A 83 10.25 -5.91 27.74
CA GLY A 83 9.06 -6.77 27.52
C GLY A 83 8.56 -6.80 26.07
N CYS A 84 8.71 -5.72 25.31
CA CYS A 84 8.09 -5.57 23.99
C CYS A 84 8.95 -6.13 22.85
N LEU A 85 10.29 -6.10 22.98
CA LEU A 85 11.20 -6.51 21.91
C LEU A 85 11.08 -7.99 21.54
N VAL A 86 10.92 -8.87 22.53
CA VAL A 86 10.79 -10.33 22.30
C VAL A 86 9.49 -10.65 21.56
N ILE A 87 8.39 -9.99 21.92
CA ILE A 87 7.08 -10.24 21.31
C ILE A 87 7.05 -9.66 19.88
N MET A 88 7.55 -8.43 19.68
CA MET A 88 7.54 -7.78 18.36
C MET A 88 8.52 -8.42 17.36
N VAL A 89 9.71 -8.86 17.77
CA VAL A 89 10.67 -9.49 16.85
C VAL A 89 10.14 -10.85 16.38
N SER A 90 9.52 -11.65 17.26
CA SER A 90 8.87 -12.90 16.86
C SER A 90 7.64 -12.70 15.97
N PHE A 91 6.86 -11.63 16.20
CA PHE A 91 5.69 -11.32 15.39
C PHE A 91 6.05 -10.71 14.03
N LEU A 92 7.05 -9.82 13.98
CA LEU A 92 7.57 -9.23 12.75
C LEU A 92 8.34 -10.26 11.92
N SER A 93 9.13 -11.16 12.51
CA SER A 93 9.77 -12.23 11.74
C SER A 93 8.73 -13.15 11.10
N GLY A 94 7.65 -13.49 11.82
CA GLY A 94 6.56 -14.32 11.31
C GLY A 94 5.74 -13.64 10.21
N LEU A 95 5.31 -12.39 10.44
CA LEU A 95 4.49 -11.65 9.48
C LEU A 95 5.29 -11.16 8.26
N VAL A 96 6.55 -10.75 8.45
CA VAL A 96 7.42 -10.39 7.32
C VAL A 96 7.76 -11.64 6.52
N TRP A 97 7.99 -12.79 7.15
CA TRP A 97 8.18 -14.05 6.43
C TRP A 97 6.92 -14.47 5.66
N LEU A 98 5.73 -14.35 6.24
CA LEU A 98 4.46 -14.64 5.56
C LEU A 98 4.19 -13.67 4.41
N LEU A 99 4.40 -12.37 4.61
CA LEU A 99 4.25 -11.35 3.56
C LEU A 99 5.29 -11.56 2.45
N TRP A 100 6.53 -11.85 2.79
CA TRP A 100 7.60 -12.14 1.83
C TRP A 100 7.33 -13.43 1.06
N TYR A 101 6.83 -14.47 1.74
CA TYR A 101 6.44 -15.75 1.13
C TYR A 101 5.28 -15.56 0.15
N HIS A 102 4.21 -14.86 0.56
CA HIS A 102 3.07 -14.57 -0.31
C HIS A 102 3.47 -13.65 -1.49
N PHE A 103 4.38 -12.71 -1.25
CA PHE A 103 4.91 -11.81 -2.27
C PHE A 103 5.79 -12.56 -3.28
N LEU A 104 6.63 -13.51 -2.83
CA LEU A 104 7.40 -14.38 -3.73
C LEU A 104 6.51 -15.34 -4.52
N GLN A 105 5.46 -15.86 -3.90
CA GLN A 105 4.51 -16.75 -4.56
C GLN A 105 3.72 -16.03 -5.66
N ALA A 106 3.41 -14.74 -5.46
CA ALA A 106 2.76 -13.89 -6.45
C ALA A 106 3.68 -13.54 -7.64
N LEU A 107 4.99 -13.37 -7.41
CA LEU A 107 5.94 -12.98 -8.45
C LEU A 107 6.53 -14.16 -9.25
N PHE A 108 6.66 -15.35 -8.66
CA PHE A 108 7.40 -16.46 -9.28
C PHE A 108 6.57 -17.73 -9.57
N GLY A 109 5.27 -17.78 -9.22
CA GLY A 109 4.40 -18.91 -9.57
C GLY A 109 4.94 -20.29 -9.13
N TYR A 110 5.75 -20.33 -8.08
CA TYR A 110 6.45 -21.54 -7.67
C TYR A 110 5.56 -22.35 -6.71
N SER A 111 5.05 -23.47 -7.20
CA SER A 111 4.40 -24.50 -6.37
C SER A 111 5.50 -25.33 -5.70
N VAL A 112 5.79 -25.07 -4.43
CA VAL A 112 6.55 -26.02 -3.59
C VAL A 112 5.63 -26.53 -2.51
N GLU A 113 5.25 -27.81 -2.62
CA GLU A 113 4.55 -28.53 -1.57
C GLU A 113 5.34 -28.41 -0.26
N ALA A 114 4.74 -27.75 0.73
CA ALA A 114 5.28 -27.62 2.07
C ALA A 114 5.22 -28.99 2.79
N LYS A 115 6.21 -29.83 2.55
CA LYS A 115 6.60 -30.90 3.48
C LYS A 115 8.03 -30.64 3.93
N CYS A 116 8.17 -29.99 5.08
CA CYS A 116 9.15 -30.32 6.12
C CYS A 116 9.06 -29.23 7.20
N VAL A 117 8.53 -29.54 8.38
CA VAL A 117 9.22 -30.06 9.59
C VAL A 117 9.00 -29.00 10.67
N PHE A 118 7.84 -29.10 11.32
CA PHE A 118 7.66 -28.64 12.69
C PHE A 118 7.54 -29.91 13.53
N SER A 119 8.68 -30.53 13.80
CA SER A 119 8.83 -31.63 14.75
C SER A 119 10.26 -31.59 15.31
N LEU A 120 10.52 -30.61 16.16
CA LEU A 120 10.98 -30.79 17.55
C LEU A 120 11.15 -29.41 18.19
#